data_AF-V7EN28-F1
#
_entry.id   AF-V7EN28-F1
#
_cell.length_a   1.000
_cell.length_b   1.000
_cell.length_c   1.000
_cell.angle_alpha   90.00
_cell.angle_beta   90.00
_cell.angle_gamma   90.00
#
_symmetry.space_group_name_H-M   'P 1'
#
loop_
_entity.id
_entity.type
_entity.pdbx_description
1 polymer ?
#
loop_
_entity_poly.entity_id
_entity_poly.type
_entity_poly.pdbx_seq_one_letter_code
_entity_poly.pdbx_strand_id
1 'polypeptide(L)'
;MTHRPHPNLQRLARLAGQVRSAQFARLAACTAARDANLSLLAGLDRAPTDDADPAMALAALRHQRWAEQRRRALLAEIAHQNLSLAQDRADAAKALARCLALDRLLKGQF
;
A
#
# COMPACT_ATOMS: atom_id res chain seq x y z
N MET A 1 -40.88 22.35 0.44
CA MET A 1 -40.68 21.85 1.83
C MET A 1 -39.22 21.47 1.98
N THR A 2 -38.43 22.27 2.71
CA THR A 2 -37.00 22.05 2.93
C THR A 2 -36.81 21.00 4.02
N HIS A 3 -36.53 19.76 3.63
CA HIS A 3 -36.26 18.67 4.57
C HIS A 3 -34.91 18.93 5.24
N ARG A 4 -34.91 19.42 6.48
CA ARG A 4 -33.68 19.61 7.26
C ARG A 4 -33.12 18.21 7.57
N PRO A 5 -31.88 17.88 7.20
CA PRO A 5 -31.35 16.55 7.44
C PRO A 5 -31.21 16.29 8.95
N HIS A 6 -31.62 15.10 9.40
CA HIS A 6 -31.61 14.71 10.82
C HIS A 6 -30.18 14.87 11.39
N PRO A 7 -29.98 15.47 12.58
CA PRO A 7 -28.65 15.74 13.14
C PRO A 7 -27.78 14.47 13.31
N ASN A 8 -28.41 13.33 13.55
CA ASN A 8 -27.73 12.03 13.64
C ASN A 8 -27.12 11.59 12.29
N LEU A 9 -27.83 11.82 11.18
CA LEU A 9 -27.31 11.49 9.83
C LEU A 9 -26.12 12.37 9.46
N GLN A 10 -26.16 13.66 9.81
CA GLN A 10 -25.03 14.56 9.59
C GLN A 10 -23.79 14.13 10.39
N ARG A 11 -23.98 13.71 11.66
CA ARG A 11 -22.90 13.18 12.50
C ARG A 11 -22.33 11.89 11.92
N LEU A 12 -23.18 10.97 11.47
CA LEU A 12 -22.75 9.71 10.84
C LEU A 12 -21.96 9.97 9.55
N ALA A 13 -22.42 10.90 8.69
CA ALA A 13 -21.71 11.28 7.48
C ALA A 13 -20.31 11.85 7.77
N ARG A 14 -20.19 12.68 8.82
CA ARG A 14 -18.89 13.22 9.25
C ARG A 14 -17.94 12.12 9.73
N LEU A 15 -18.43 11.20 10.58
CA LEU A 15 -17.64 10.07 11.07
C LEU A 15 -17.23 9.14 9.93
N ALA A 16 -18.14 8.84 9.00
CA ALA A 16 -17.83 8.04 7.82
C ALA A 16 -16.75 8.70 6.96
N GLY A 17 -16.80 10.02 6.79
CA GLY A 17 -15.78 10.80 6.10
C GLY A 17 -14.40 10.66 6.76
N GLN A 18 -14.33 10.73 8.09
CA GLN A 18 -13.08 10.52 8.83
C GLN A 18 -12.53 9.10 8.66
N VAL A 19 -13.39 8.09 8.78
CA VAL A 19 -13.00 6.68 8.57
C VAL A 19 -12.49 6.47 7.16
N ARG A 20 -13.17 7.02 6.14
CA ARG A 20 -12.73 6.95 4.74
C ARG A 20 -11.35 7.57 4.55
N SER A 21 -11.12 8.77 5.10
CA SER A 21 -9.81 9.43 5.02
C SER A 21 -8.71 8.61 5.68
N ALA A 22 -8.97 8.03 6.85
CA ALA A 22 -8.02 7.15 7.55
C ALA A 22 -7.69 5.89 6.72
N GLN A 23 -8.70 5.27 6.11
CA GLN A 23 -8.48 4.08 5.28
C GLN A 23 -7.67 4.39 4.01
N PHE A 24 -7.93 5.53 3.36
CA PHE A 24 -7.11 5.95 2.22
C PHE A 24 -5.68 6.30 2.61
N ALA A 25 -5.47 6.95 3.76
CA ALA A 25 -4.13 7.24 4.27
C ALA A 25 -3.35 5.95 4.55
N ARG A 26 -4.00 4.94 5.16
CA ARG A 26 -3.41 3.61 5.37
C ARG A 26 -3.05 2.94 4.05
N LEU A 27 -3.97 2.90 3.10
CA LEU A 27 -3.73 2.32 1.78
C LEU A 27 -2.55 2.99 1.06
N ALA A 28 -2.46 4.31 1.13
CA ALA A 28 -1.34 5.07 0.56
C ALA A 28 0.00 4.71 1.23
N ALA A 29 0.03 4.62 2.56
CA ALA A 29 1.23 4.25 3.31
C ALA A 29 1.69 2.81 2.97
N CYS A 30 0.77 1.85 2.92
CA CYS A 30 1.10 0.47 2.54
C CYS A 30 1.59 0.37 1.09
N THR A 31 1.02 1.17 0.18
CA THR A 31 1.45 1.21 -1.23
C THR A 31 2.87 1.78 -1.32
N ALA A 32 3.15 2.88 -0.62
CA ALA A 32 4.48 3.49 -0.57
C ALA A 32 5.53 2.54 0.01
N ALA A 33 5.21 1.80 1.07
CA ALA A 33 6.11 0.81 1.67
C ALA A 33 6.47 -0.32 0.67
N ARG A 34 5.47 -0.83 -0.06
CA ARG A 34 5.70 -1.81 -1.13
C ARG A 34 6.58 -1.24 -2.25
N ASP A 35 6.29 -0.02 -2.70
CA ASP A 35 7.02 0.60 -3.80
C ASP A 35 8.48 0.92 -3.43
N ALA A 36 8.74 1.26 -2.17
CA ALA A 36 10.10 1.38 -1.63
C ALA A 36 10.85 0.03 -1.69
N ASN A 37 10.20 -1.07 -1.31
CA ASN A 37 10.81 -2.40 -1.39
C ASN A 37 11.05 -2.86 -2.84
N LEU A 38 10.14 -2.54 -3.77
CA LEU A 38 10.35 -2.79 -5.19
C LEU A 38 11.54 -1.99 -5.75
N SER A 39 11.72 -0.74 -5.29
CA SER A 39 12.86 0.09 -5.66
C SER A 39 14.18 -0.49 -5.14
N LEU A 40 14.19 -0.98 -3.89
CA LEU A 40 15.35 -1.69 -3.32
C LEU A 40 15.68 -2.97 -4.09
N LEU A 41 14.65 -3.72 -4.49
CA LEU A 41 14.79 -4.95 -5.27
C LEU A 41 15.44 -4.66 -6.63
N ALA A 42 14.96 -3.64 -7.35
CA ALA A 42 15.52 -3.23 -8.64
C ALA A 42 17.01 -2.81 -8.52
N GLY A 43 17.41 -2.25 -7.38
CA GLY A 43 18.81 -1.90 -7.11
C GLY A 43 19.76 -3.09 -6.95
N LEU A 44 19.25 -4.31 -6.75
CA LEU A 44 20.06 -5.52 -6.55
C LEU A 44 20.40 -6.25 -7.86
N ASP A 45 19.80 -5.87 -8.99
CA ASP A 45 19.98 -6.55 -10.29
C ASP A 45 21.26 -6.16 -11.05
N ARG A 46 22.29 -5.65 -10.34
CA ARG A 46 23.55 -5.26 -10.98
C ARG A 46 24.33 -6.50 -11.46
N ALA A 47 24.67 -6.52 -12.74
CA ALA A 47 25.42 -7.60 -13.36
C ALA A 47 26.82 -7.76 -12.70
N PRO A 48 27.33 -8.99 -12.59
CA PRO A 48 28.71 -9.21 -12.17
C PRO A 48 29.68 -8.48 -13.10
N THR A 49 30.75 -7.94 -12.50
CA THR A 49 31.87 -7.37 -13.24
C THR A 49 32.80 -8.53 -13.63
N ASP A 50 33.04 -8.71 -14.94
CA ASP A 50 34.08 -9.61 -15.43
C ASP A 50 35.43 -8.95 -15.20
N ASP A 51 35.97 -9.19 -14.00
CA ASP A 51 37.30 -8.72 -13.61
C ASP A 51 38.27 -9.90 -13.56
N ALA A 52 39.47 -9.71 -14.12
CA ALA A 52 40.50 -10.74 -14.18
C ALA A 52 41.24 -10.92 -12.83
N ASP A 53 41.05 -9.98 -11.89
CA ASP A 53 41.62 -10.07 -10.55
C ASP A 53 40.88 -11.11 -9.68
N PRO A 54 41.55 -12.17 -9.20
CA PRO A 54 40.93 -13.17 -8.33
C PRO A 54 40.38 -12.60 -7.00
N ALA A 55 40.95 -11.51 -6.48
CA ALA A 55 40.41 -10.83 -5.30
C ALA A 55 39.06 -10.17 -5.63
N MET A 56 38.93 -9.60 -6.83
CA MET A 56 37.68 -9.01 -7.30
C MET A 56 36.62 -10.05 -7.62
N ALA A 57 37.00 -11.18 -8.21
CA ALA A 57 36.11 -12.32 -8.41
C ALA A 57 35.52 -12.85 -7.08
N LEU A 58 36.33 -12.97 -6.03
CA LEU A 58 35.87 -13.39 -4.71
C LEU A 58 34.90 -12.37 -4.07
N ALA A 59 35.18 -11.08 -4.21
CA ALA A 59 34.31 -10.01 -3.73
C ALA A 59 32.96 -10.02 -4.46
N ALA A 60 32.98 -10.18 -5.79
CA ALA A 60 31.77 -10.29 -6.61
C ALA A 60 30.91 -11.48 -6.17
N LEU A 61 31.52 -12.65 -5.95
CA LEU A 61 30.79 -13.85 -5.52
C LEU A 61 30.19 -13.71 -4.10
N ARG A 62 30.89 -13.05 -3.18
CA ARG A 62 30.34 -12.70 -1.85
C ARG A 62 29.16 -11.75 -1.96
N HIS A 63 29.29 -10.70 -2.78
CA HIS A 63 28.22 -9.76 -3.03
C HIS A 63 26.99 -10.43 -3.67
N GLN A 64 27.18 -11.30 -4.66
CA GLN A 64 26.09 -12.07 -5.28
C GLN A 64 25.32 -12.91 -4.26
N ARG A 65 26.02 -13.62 -3.37
CA ARG A 65 25.38 -14.40 -2.30
C ARG A 65 24.57 -13.52 -1.36
N TRP A 66 25.12 -12.39 -0.96
CA TRP A 66 24.42 -11.40 -0.15
C TRP A 66 23.19 -10.84 -0.86
N ALA A 67 23.34 -10.44 -2.13
CA ALA A 67 22.26 -9.87 -2.94
C ALA A 67 21.12 -10.87 -3.14
N GLU A 68 21.42 -12.15 -3.38
CA GLU A 68 20.43 -13.22 -3.50
C GLU A 68 19.67 -13.46 -2.18
N GLN A 69 20.37 -13.47 -1.04
CA GLN A 69 19.72 -13.54 0.28
C GLN A 69 18.81 -12.34 0.52
N ARG A 70 19.28 -11.13 0.18
CA ARG A 70 18.50 -9.90 0.33
C ARG A 70 17.29 -9.88 -0.59
N ARG A 71 17.43 -10.35 -1.83
CA ARG A 71 16.35 -10.49 -2.81
C ARG A 71 15.24 -11.37 -2.27
N ARG A 72 15.58 -12.55 -1.74
CA ARG A 72 14.59 -13.47 -1.15
C ARG A 72 13.83 -12.84 0.02
N ALA A 73 14.53 -12.14 0.90
CA ALA A 73 13.90 -11.44 2.01
C ALA A 73 12.93 -10.34 1.54
N LEU A 74 13.34 -9.52 0.56
CA LEU A 74 12.49 -8.47 -0.01
C LEU A 74 11.27 -9.06 -0.74
N LEU A 75 11.43 -10.14 -1.50
CA LEU A 75 10.32 -10.79 -2.19
C LEU A 75 9.28 -11.36 -1.21
N ALA A 76 9.71 -11.95 -0.10
CA ALA A 76 8.82 -12.43 0.94
C ALA A 76 8.03 -11.28 1.59
N GLU A 77 8.72 -10.17 1.89
CA GLU A 77 8.09 -8.97 2.44
C GLU A 77 7.07 -8.35 1.47
N ILE A 78 7.43 -8.23 0.18
CA ILE A 78 6.53 -7.74 -0.87
C ILE A 78 5.30 -8.64 -1.01
N ALA A 79 5.46 -9.96 -0.92
CA ALA A 79 4.35 -10.89 -0.97
C ALA A 79 3.37 -10.66 0.20
N HIS A 80 3.89 -10.47 1.42
CA HIS A 80 3.07 -10.12 2.58
C HIS A 80 2.34 -8.77 2.37
N GLN A 81 3.06 -7.76 1.92
CA GLN A 81 2.50 -6.42 1.64
C GLN A 81 1.40 -6.45 0.58
N ASN A 82 1.54 -7.29 -0.45
CA ASN A 82 0.50 -7.47 -1.47
C ASN A 82 -0.79 -8.08 -0.91
N LEU A 83 -0.68 -9.02 0.03
CA LEU A 83 -1.85 -9.58 0.73
C LEU A 83 -2.53 -8.51 1.58
N SER A 84 -1.77 -7.74 2.36
CA SER A 84 -2.30 -6.63 3.17
C SER A 84 -2.96 -5.55 2.30
N LEU A 85 -2.36 -5.21 1.16
CA LEU A 85 -2.92 -4.23 0.23
C LEU A 85 -4.26 -4.66 -0.36
N ALA A 86 -4.46 -5.95 -0.64
CA ALA A 86 -5.75 -6.44 -1.10
C ALA A 86 -6.85 -6.20 -0.06
N GLN A 87 -6.53 -6.44 1.22
CA GLN A 87 -7.45 -6.20 2.33
C GLN A 87 -7.73 -4.71 2.56
N ASP A 88 -6.67 -3.88 2.59
CA ASP A 88 -6.79 -2.44 2.79
C ASP A 88 -7.57 -1.77 1.64
N ARG A 89 -7.43 -2.26 0.40
CA ARG A 89 -8.26 -1.83 -0.75
C ARG A 89 -9.73 -2.15 -0.54
N ALA A 90 -10.06 -3.35 -0.08
CA ALA A 90 -11.43 -3.74 0.20
C ALA A 90 -12.05 -2.87 1.31
N ASP A 91 -11.29 -2.56 2.35
CA ASP A 91 -11.77 -1.75 3.47
C ASP A 91 -11.91 -0.27 3.11
N ALA A 92 -11.01 0.28 2.30
CA ALA A 92 -11.16 1.62 1.72
C ALA A 92 -12.39 1.72 0.81
N ALA A 93 -12.65 0.70 -0.02
CA ALA A 93 -13.83 0.63 -0.88
C ALA A 93 -15.13 0.60 -0.06
N LYS A 94 -15.18 -0.21 1.01
CA LYS A 94 -16.33 -0.23 1.94
C LYS A 94 -16.54 1.12 2.61
N ALA A 95 -15.48 1.78 3.07
CA ALA A 95 -15.57 3.09 3.71
C ALA A 95 -16.08 4.17 2.73
N LEU A 96 -15.63 4.13 1.47
CA LEU A 96 -16.15 5.00 0.41
C LEU A 96 -17.63 4.73 0.14
N ALA A 97 -18.03 3.47 -0.02
CA ALA A 97 -19.42 3.09 -0.26
C ALA A 97 -20.36 3.58 0.86
N ARG A 98 -19.94 3.48 2.12
CA ARG A 98 -20.67 4.03 3.27
C ARG A 98 -20.83 5.55 3.19
N CYS A 99 -19.77 6.28 2.80
CA CYS A 99 -19.86 7.73 2.61
C CYS A 99 -20.85 8.09 1.51
N LEU A 100 -20.81 7.38 0.37
CA LEU A 100 -21.72 7.63 -0.76
C LEU A 100 -23.17 7.30 -0.41
N ALA A 101 -23.40 6.22 0.33
CA ALA A 101 -24.72 5.88 0.84
C ALA A 101 -25.26 7.00 1.75
N LEU A 102 -24.48 7.44 2.74
CA LEU A 102 -24.89 8.52 3.65
C LEU A 102 -25.13 9.85 2.92
N ASP A 103 -24.34 10.17 1.89
CA ASP A 103 -24.54 11.36 1.06
C ASP A 103 -25.87 11.30 0.28
N ARG A 104 -26.22 10.14 -0.29
CA ARG A 104 -27.53 9.93 -0.93
C ARG A 104 -28.69 10.08 0.05
N LEU A 105 -28.57 9.50 1.25
CA LEU A 105 -29.56 9.65 2.34
C LEU A 105 -29.76 11.12 2.72
N LEU A 106 -28.66 11.89 2.83
CA LEU A 106 -28.71 13.32 3.17
C LEU A 106 -29.34 14.16 2.06
N LYS A 107 -29.16 13.77 0.79
CA LYS A 107 -29.74 14.43 -0.39
C LYS A 107 -31.19 14.02 -0.68
N GLY A 108 -31.72 13.03 0.04
CA GLY A 108 -33.07 12.50 -0.19
C GLY A 108 -33.22 11.77 -1.54
N GLN A 109 -32.11 11.26 -2.09
CA GLN A 109 -32.10 10.54 -3.36
C GLN A 109 -32.25 9.04 -3.09
N PHE A 110 -33.44 8.51 -3.33
CA PHE A 110 -33.78 7.09 -3.29
C PHE A 110 -34.52 6.70 -4.56
#